data_AF-A0A553MLP0-F1
#
_entry.id   AF-A0A553MLP0-F1
#
_cell.length_a   1.000
_cell.length_b   1.000
_cell.length_c   1.000
_cell.angle_alpha   90.00
_cell.angle_beta   90.00
_cell.angle_gamma   90.00
#
_symmetry.space_group_name_H-M   'P 1'
#
loop_
_entity.id
_entity.type
_entity.pdbx_description
1 polymer ?
#
loop_
_entity_poly.entity_id
_entity_poly.type
_entity_poly.pdbx_seq_one_letter_code
_entity_poly.pdbx_strand_id
1 'polypeptide(L)'
;MKQIVLSEEGALTISVLYTLFSFLEREGIVDIENEMHIWALHFVYLPRINRDLNAFTQQWNNHGLKTERQQTPMQIFVRGCLERQGNQSNSGHF
;
A
#
# COMPACT_ATOMS: atom_id res chain seq x y z
N MET A 1 -0.41 18.91 -7.01
CA MET A 1 1.02 18.74 -6.62
C MET A 1 1.30 17.90 -5.36
N LYS A 2 0.31 17.47 -4.54
CA LYS A 2 0.57 16.46 -3.46
C LYS A 2 0.01 15.07 -3.75
N GLN A 3 -0.92 14.94 -4.70
CA GLN A 3 -1.59 13.68 -5.03
C GLN A 3 -0.81 12.80 -6.02
N ILE A 4 0.22 13.36 -6.68
CA ILE A 4 1.09 12.65 -7.63
C ILE A 4 2.29 12.02 -6.90
N VAL A 5 2.85 12.73 -5.90
CA VAL A 5 4.05 12.28 -5.16
C VAL A 5 3.82 10.97 -4.41
N LEU A 6 2.64 10.79 -3.79
CA LEU A 6 2.33 9.54 -3.07
C LEU A 6 2.19 8.33 -4.01
N SER A 7 1.64 8.52 -5.21
CA SER A 7 1.57 7.44 -6.22
C SER A 7 2.95 7.03 -6.72
N GLU A 8 3.91 7.95 -6.76
CA GLU A 8 5.29 7.67 -7.14
C GLU A 8 6.04 6.91 -6.04
N GLU A 9 5.86 7.25 -4.76
CA GLU A 9 6.57 6.59 -3.64
C GLU A 9 6.30 5.08 -3.55
N GLY A 10 5.05 4.64 -3.79
CA GLY A 10 4.70 3.22 -3.83
C GLY A 10 5.35 2.49 -5.02
N ALA A 11 5.36 3.11 -6.20
CA ALA A 11 5.99 2.56 -7.41
C ALA A 11 7.53 2.54 -7.29
N LEU A 12 8.13 3.54 -6.67
CA LEU A 12 9.56 3.62 -6.39
C LEU A 12 10.00 2.49 -5.44
N THR A 13 9.21 2.18 -4.42
CA THR A 13 9.54 1.13 -3.45
C THR A 13 9.64 -0.25 -4.13
N ILE A 14 8.68 -0.58 -5.00
CA ILE A 14 8.71 -1.83 -5.78
C ILE A 14 9.89 -1.83 -6.75
N SER A 15 10.12 -0.72 -7.45
CA SER A 15 11.23 -0.60 -8.40
C SER A 15 12.59 -0.78 -7.72
N VAL A 16 12.79 -0.23 -6.53
CA VAL A 16 14.06 -0.31 -5.79
C VAL A 16 14.33 -1.75 -5.33
N LEU A 17 13.32 -2.44 -4.79
CA LEU A 17 13.46 -3.83 -4.36
C LEU A 17 13.76 -4.76 -5.54
N TYR A 18 13.07 -4.54 -6.67
CA TYR A 18 13.34 -5.28 -7.89
C TYR A 18 14.79 -5.09 -8.35
N THR A 19 15.26 -3.84 -8.48
CA THR A 19 16.64 -3.56 -8.88
C THR A 19 17.65 -4.17 -7.90
N LEU A 20 17.38 -4.11 -6.60
CA LEU A 20 18.25 -4.69 -5.58
C LEU A 20 18.34 -6.21 -5.71
N PHE A 21 17.22 -6.91 -5.83
CA PHE A 21 17.23 -8.38 -5.91
C PHE A 21 17.83 -8.87 -7.23
N SER A 22 17.54 -8.21 -8.35
CA SER A 22 18.22 -8.50 -9.63
C SER A 22 19.73 -8.26 -9.56
N PHE A 23 20.18 -7.26 -8.80
CA PHE A 23 21.60 -7.06 -8.55
C PHE A 23 22.20 -8.20 -7.72
N LEU A 24 21.55 -8.60 -6.62
CA LEU A 24 22.02 -9.71 -5.77
C LEU A 24 22.10 -11.04 -6.53
N GLU A 25 21.14 -11.30 -7.42
CA GLU A 25 21.14 -12.46 -8.30
C GLU A 25 22.30 -12.39 -9.33
N ARG A 26 22.45 -11.25 -10.01
CA ARG A 26 23.49 -11.08 -11.05
C ARG A 26 24.90 -11.20 -10.49
N GLU A 27 25.14 -10.69 -9.28
CA GLU A 27 26.45 -10.79 -8.63
C GLU A 27 26.68 -12.18 -7.96
N GLY A 28 25.71 -13.10 -8.04
CA GLY A 28 25.80 -14.44 -7.44
C GLY A 28 25.77 -14.44 -5.91
N ILE A 29 25.30 -13.36 -5.28
CA ILE A 29 25.17 -13.24 -3.82
C ILE A 29 23.96 -14.06 -3.34
N VAL A 30 22.88 -14.05 -4.13
CA VAL A 30 21.68 -14.86 -3.90
C VAL A 30 21.59 -15.87 -5.04
N ASP A 31 21.36 -17.13 -4.66
CA ASP A 31 21.13 -18.21 -5.60
C ASP A 31 19.65 -18.58 -5.50
N ILE A 32 18.94 -18.46 -6.62
CA ILE A 32 17.50 -18.71 -6.68
C ILE A 32 17.13 -20.18 -6.59
N GLU A 33 18.08 -21.08 -6.89
CA GLU A 33 17.90 -22.53 -6.74
C GLU A 33 18.20 -22.99 -5.30
N ASN A 34 18.80 -22.11 -4.49
CA ASN A 34 19.12 -22.39 -3.10
C ASN A 34 18.01 -21.90 -2.16
N GLU A 35 17.21 -22.83 -1.66
CA GLU A 35 16.10 -22.53 -0.73
C GLU A 35 16.55 -21.77 0.53
N MET A 36 17.78 -21.98 1.02
CA MET A 36 18.30 -21.25 2.18
C MET A 36 18.57 -19.78 1.86
N HIS A 37 19.04 -19.48 0.64
CA HIS A 37 19.26 -18.10 0.19
C HIS A 37 17.92 -17.38 0.03
N ILE A 38 16.92 -18.04 -0.54
CA ILE A 38 15.55 -17.51 -0.64
C ILE A 38 14.92 -17.30 0.74
N TRP A 39 15.09 -18.25 1.66
CA TRP A 39 14.62 -18.11 3.04
C TRP A 39 15.27 -16.92 3.74
N ALA A 40 16.60 -16.76 3.62
CA ALA A 40 17.33 -15.64 4.19
C ALA A 40 16.87 -14.30 3.61
N LEU A 41 16.64 -14.24 2.29
CA LEU A 41 16.10 -13.07 1.61
C LEU A 41 14.73 -12.68 2.18
N HIS A 42 13.80 -13.63 2.30
CA HIS A 42 12.49 -13.40 2.90
C HIS A 42 12.60 -12.97 4.37
N PHE A 43 13.42 -13.64 5.16
CA PHE A 43 13.61 -13.32 6.57
C PHE A 43 14.05 -11.87 6.78
N VAL A 44 14.94 -11.37 5.92
CA VAL A 44 15.48 -10.00 6.03
C VAL A 44 14.52 -8.95 5.44
N TYR A 45 13.95 -9.20 4.26
CA TYR A 45 13.26 -8.18 3.49
C TYR A 45 11.74 -8.19 3.63
N LEU A 46 11.11 -9.35 3.82
CA LEU A 46 9.66 -9.43 3.99
C LEU A 46 9.11 -8.54 5.14
N PRO A 47 9.71 -8.51 6.36
CA PRO A 47 9.23 -7.61 7.40
C PRO A 47 9.40 -6.12 7.05
N ARG A 48 10.45 -5.77 6.28
CA ARG A 48 10.71 -4.39 5.84
C ARG A 48 9.69 -3.94 4.81
N ILE A 49 9.44 -4.80 3.81
CA ILE A 49 8.43 -4.58 2.77
C ILE A 49 7.05 -4.39 3.42
N ASN A 50 6.67 -5.28 4.34
CA ASN A 50 5.37 -5.18 5.02
C ASN A 50 5.24 -3.90 5.85
N ARG A 51 6.31 -3.47 6.52
CA ARG A 51 6.32 -2.20 7.25
C ARG A 51 6.11 -1.02 6.30
N ASP A 52 6.82 -0.99 5.19
CA ASP A 52 6.78 0.12 4.25
C ASP A 52 5.42 0.18 3.52
N LEU A 53 4.85 -0.99 3.17
CA LEU A 53 3.48 -1.10 2.65
C LEU A 53 2.42 -0.65 3.66
N ASN A 54 2.60 -0.97 4.94
CA ASN A 54 1.69 -0.52 5.99
C ASN A 54 1.77 1.01 6.17
N ALA A 55 2.97 1.58 6.18
CA ALA A 55 3.16 3.02 6.24
C ALA A 55 2.52 3.72 5.03
N PHE A 56 2.76 3.20 3.83
CA PHE A 56 2.11 3.68 2.60
C PHE A 56 0.59 3.64 2.70
N THR A 57 0.04 2.51 3.14
CA THR A 57 -1.41 2.33 3.31
C THR A 57 -1.99 3.34 4.31
N GLN A 58 -1.32 3.55 5.44
CA GLN A 58 -1.76 4.51 6.46
C GLN A 58 -1.72 5.94 5.92
N GLN A 59 -0.65 6.32 5.24
CA GLN A 59 -0.51 7.64 4.63
C GLN A 59 -1.56 7.84 3.54
N TRP A 60 -1.78 6.84 2.68
CA TRP A 60 -2.77 6.89 1.62
C TRP A 60 -4.20 6.93 2.17
N ASN A 61 -4.55 6.16 3.18
CA ASN A 61 -5.92 6.18 3.70
C ASN A 61 -6.25 7.47 4.46
N ASN A 62 -5.24 8.18 4.97
CA ASN A 62 -5.41 9.36 5.81
C ASN A 62 -4.98 10.69 5.16
N HIS A 63 -4.44 10.68 3.95
CA HIS A 63 -4.16 11.94 3.26
C HIS A 63 -5.45 12.57 2.73
N GLY A 64 -5.57 13.89 2.87
CA GLY A 64 -6.69 14.63 2.30
C GLY A 64 -6.59 14.68 0.77
N LEU A 65 -7.65 14.27 0.08
CA LEU A 65 -7.76 14.39 -1.37
C LEU A 65 -8.13 15.82 -1.73
N LYS A 66 -7.36 16.45 -2.63
CA LYS A 66 -7.60 17.84 -3.02
C LYS A 66 -8.93 18.04 -3.76
N THR A 67 -9.36 17.02 -4.48
CA THR A 67 -10.61 17.01 -5.26
C THR A 67 -11.85 16.79 -4.41
N GLU A 68 -11.70 16.23 -3.20
CA GLU A 68 -12.81 15.88 -2.29
C GLU A 68 -12.84 16.78 -1.07
N ARG A 69 -12.66 18.10 -1.25
CA ARG A 69 -12.69 19.09 -0.15
C ARG A 69 -11.73 18.76 1.01
N GLN A 70 -10.59 18.15 0.70
CA GLN A 70 -9.60 17.66 1.68
C GLN A 70 -10.06 16.49 2.56
N GLN A 71 -11.15 15.81 2.20
CA GLN A 71 -11.54 14.56 2.88
C GLN A 71 -10.54 13.45 2.55
N THR A 72 -10.27 12.60 3.54
CA THR A 72 -9.41 11.43 3.35
C THR A 72 -10.18 10.29 2.70
N PRO A 73 -9.52 9.36 1.98
CA PRO A 73 -10.18 8.16 1.46
C PRO A 73 -10.96 7.40 2.54
N MET A 74 -10.41 7.30 3.76
CA MET A 74 -11.09 6.66 4.87
C MET A 74 -12.38 7.41 5.28
N GLN A 75 -12.36 8.74 5.32
CA GLN A 75 -13.55 9.54 5.62
C GLN A 75 -14.64 9.39 4.55
N ILE A 76 -14.24 9.36 3.28
CA ILE A 76 -15.16 9.16 2.15
C ILE A 76 -15.82 7.79 2.24
N PHE A 77 -15.03 6.75 2.56
CA PHE A 77 -15.54 5.40 2.76
C PHE A 77 -16.56 5.32 3.91
N VAL A 78 -16.20 5.84 5.09
CA VAL A 78 -17.09 5.86 6.26
C VAL A 78 -18.39 6.60 5.96
N ARG A 79 -18.31 7.76 5.28
CA ARG A 79 -19.48 8.52 4.86
C ARG A 79 -20.39 7.68 3.95
N GLY A 80 -19.84 7.00 2.95
CA GLY A 80 -20.61 6.14 2.05
C GLY A 80 -21.29 4.96 2.79
N CYS A 81 -20.64 4.37 3.80
CA CYS A 81 -21.25 3.33 4.63
C CYS A 81 -22.46 3.87 5.42
N LEU A 82 -22.34 5.06 6.01
CA LEU A 82 -23.42 5.68 6.79
C LEU A 82 -24.62 6.07 5.91
N GLU A 83 -24.36 6.65 4.72
CA GLU A 83 -25.42 6.99 3.76
C GLU A 83 -26.22 5.75 3.31
N ARG A 84 -25.55 4.61 3.10
CA ARG A 84 -26.21 3.34 2.74
C ARG A 84 -27.05 2.75 3.87
N GLN A 85 -26.63 2.91 5.12
CA GLN A 85 -27.40 2.45 6.28
C GLN A 85 -28.67 3.29 6.47
N GLY A 86 -28.55 4.62 6.41
CA GLY A 86 -29.70 5.52 6.55
C GLY A 86 -30.80 5.31 5.50
N ASN A 87 -30.41 5.01 4.25
CA ASN A 87 -31.37 4.72 3.18
C ASN A 87 -32.09 3.38 3.33
N GLN A 88 -31.48 2.37 3.98
CA GLN A 88 -32.13 1.08 4.22
C GLN A 88 -33.14 1.14 5.36
N SER A 89 -32.91 2.00 6.35
CA SER A 89 -33.87 2.24 7.44
C SER A 89 -35.12 3.01 6.98
N ASN A 90 -35.01 3.87 5.95
CA ASN A 90 -36.14 4.66 5.45
C ASN A 90 -37.02 3.94 4.41
N SER A 91 -36.60 2.79 3.88
CA SER A 91 -37.38 1.99 2.93
C SER A 91 -38.26 0.91 3.59
N GLY A 92 -38.28 0.84 4.93
CA GLY A 92 -39.02 -0.16 5.72
C GLY A 92 -40.27 0.36 6.45
N HIS A 93 -40.74 1.58 6.16
CA HIS A 93 -42.01 2.09 6.70
C HIS A 93 -43.01 2.29 5.55
N PHE A 94 -43.86 1.28 5.37
CA PHE A 94 -45.17 1.38 4.72
C PHE A 94 -46.20 1.91 5.71
#